data_AF-A0A7J2JLF0-F1
#
_entry.id   AF-A0A7J2JLF0-F1
#
_cell.length_a   1.000
_cell.length_b   1.000
_cell.length_c   1.000
_cell.angle_alpha   90.00
_cell.angle_beta   90.00
_cell.angle_gamma   90.00
#
_symmetry.space_group_name_H-M   'P 1'
#
loop_
_entity.id
_entity.type
_entity.pdbx_description
1 polymer ?
#
loop_
_entity_poly.entity_id
_entity_poly.type
_entity_poly.pdbx_seq_one_letter_code
_entity_poly.pdbx_strand_id
1 'polypeptide(L)'
;MPKFSVVLVEPKYEGNIGSVARVMKNLGFQELILVNPPQISKEARIMAMHGVDILENSIVVNNFKKIRGWFDFLVATTAIVAGDRNPMRTPVFPEDLLNSLDVEGDIALVFGREDYGLYN
;
A
#
# COMPACT_ATOMS: atom_id res chain seq x y z
N MET A 1 8.68 17.82 -2.64
CA MET A 1 8.90 16.39 -2.96
C MET A 1 7.67 15.63 -2.55
N PRO A 2 7.17 14.70 -3.40
CA PRO A 2 6.00 13.89 -3.07
C PRO A 2 6.25 13.09 -1.80
N LYS A 3 5.21 12.95 -0.97
CA LYS A 3 5.22 12.05 0.19
C LYS A 3 4.50 10.78 -0.18
N PHE A 4 5.09 9.64 0.17
CA PHE A 4 4.52 8.35 -0.14
C PHE A 4 4.12 7.60 1.13
N SER A 5 2.90 7.09 1.12
CA SER A 5 2.39 6.15 2.11
C SER A 5 2.07 4.81 1.44
N VAL A 6 2.27 3.72 2.16
CA VAL A 6 1.93 2.38 1.70
C VAL A 6 0.65 1.94 2.38
N VAL A 7 -0.35 1.53 1.61
CA VAL A 7 -1.65 1.07 2.11
C VAL A 7 -1.82 -0.40 1.78
N LEU A 8 -2.00 -1.24 2.81
CA LEU A 8 -2.36 -2.64 2.66
C LEU A 8 -3.85 -2.83 2.96
N VAL A 9 -4.60 -3.30 1.96
CA VAL A 9 -6.06 -3.50 2.05
C VAL A 9 -6.38 -4.95 2.33
N GLU A 10 -6.97 -5.18 3.51
CA GLU A 10 -7.36 -6.49 4.03
C GLU A 10 -6.24 -7.54 3.93
N PRO A 11 -4.96 -7.23 4.26
CA PRO A 11 -3.89 -8.21 4.16
C PRO A 11 -4.26 -9.47 4.94
N LYS A 12 -3.96 -10.67 4.42
CA LYS A 12 -4.40 -11.94 5.03
C LYS A 12 -3.44 -12.45 6.08
N TYR A 13 -2.13 -12.27 5.84
CA TYR A 13 -1.08 -12.85 6.67
C TYR A 13 -0.26 -11.76 7.35
N GLU A 14 -0.17 -11.80 8.68
CA GLU A 14 0.59 -10.81 9.43
C GLU A 14 2.10 -10.82 9.10
N GLY A 15 2.66 -11.98 8.72
CA GLY A 15 4.04 -12.09 8.28
C GLY A 15 4.34 -11.29 7.00
N ASN A 16 3.36 -11.14 6.10
CA ASN A 16 3.50 -10.31 4.91
C ASN A 16 3.51 -8.83 5.26
N ILE A 17 2.71 -8.41 6.24
CA ILE A 17 2.73 -7.03 6.75
C ILE A 17 4.12 -6.69 7.31
N GLY A 18 4.71 -7.59 8.07
CA GLY A 18 6.10 -7.46 8.53
C GLY A 18 7.10 -7.37 7.38
N SER A 19 6.97 -8.25 6.39
CA SER A 19 7.85 -8.25 5.20
C SER A 19 7.77 -6.93 4.42
N VAL A 20 6.56 -6.36 4.29
CA VAL A 20 6.35 -5.04 3.68
C VAL A 20 7.05 -3.95 4.50
N ALA A 21 6.89 -3.94 5.83
CA ALA A 21 7.57 -3.00 6.70
C ALA A 21 9.11 -3.06 6.56
N ARG A 22 9.68 -4.27 6.42
CA ARG A 22 11.11 -4.45 6.13
C ARG A 22 11.53 -3.79 4.82
N VAL A 23 10.75 -4.00 3.75
CA VAL A 23 11.02 -3.40 2.43
C VAL A 23 10.93 -1.88 2.50
N MET A 24 9.88 -1.36 3.14
CA MET A 24 9.68 0.07 3.35
C MET A 24 10.89 0.70 4.04
N LYS A 25 11.39 0.07 5.11
CA LYS A 25 12.59 0.56 5.83
C LYS A 25 13.81 0.65 4.92
N ASN A 26 14.05 -0.39 4.13
CA ASN A 26 15.18 -0.44 3.20
C ASN A 26 15.10 0.62 2.09
N LEU A 27 13.88 0.99 1.68
CA LEU A 27 13.61 1.97 0.63
C LEU A 27 13.34 3.39 1.16
N GLY A 28 13.37 3.59 2.48
CA GLY A 28 13.17 4.90 3.11
C GLY A 28 11.71 5.34 3.28
N PHE A 29 10.73 4.44 3.11
CA PHE A 29 9.32 4.69 3.38
C PHE A 29 9.03 4.56 4.88
N GLN A 30 8.16 5.42 5.41
CA GLN A 30 7.88 5.47 6.85
C GLN A 30 6.40 5.27 7.20
N GLU A 31 5.49 5.66 6.31
CA GLU A 31 4.05 5.65 6.59
C GLU A 31 3.39 4.37 6.06
N LEU A 32 3.04 3.48 6.97
CA LEU A 32 2.28 2.26 6.69
C LEU A 32 0.84 2.42 7.21
N ILE A 33 -0.13 2.18 6.34
CA ILE A 33 -1.55 2.17 6.67
C ILE A 33 -2.10 0.78 6.42
N LEU A 34 -2.77 0.23 7.44
CA LEU A 34 -3.38 -1.08 7.41
C LEU A 34 -4.89 -0.92 7.44
N VAL A 35 -5.55 -1.38 6.39
CA VAL A 35 -7.01 -1.36 6.29
C VAL A 35 -7.53 -2.75 6.60
N ASN A 36 -8.23 -2.89 7.73
CA ASN A 36 -8.80 -4.13 8.21
C ASN A 36 -7.80 -5.32 8.21
N PRO A 37 -6.61 -5.17 8.84
CA PRO A 37 -5.62 -6.24 8.90
C PRO A 37 -6.03 -7.33 9.91
N PRO A 38 -5.39 -8.52 9.86
CA PRO A 38 -5.39 -9.46 10.96
C PRO A 38 -4.72 -8.84 12.19
N GLN A 39 -4.82 -9.54 13.31
CA GLN A 39 -4.07 -9.20 14.50
C GLN A 39 -2.56 -9.22 14.18
N ILE A 40 -1.89 -8.10 14.48
CA ILE A 40 -0.42 -8.00 14.38
C ILE A 40 0.17 -8.58 15.65
N SER A 41 0.98 -9.62 15.51
CA SER A 41 1.56 -10.37 16.62
C SER A 41 3.10 -10.47 16.49
N LYS A 42 3.68 -11.50 17.10
CA LYS A 42 5.12 -11.78 17.08
C LYS A 42 5.61 -12.10 15.66
N GLU A 43 4.79 -12.74 14.83
CA GLU A 43 5.20 -13.15 13.49
C GLU A 43 5.49 -11.93 12.60
N ALA A 44 4.59 -10.94 12.56
CA ALA A 44 4.84 -9.69 11.84
C ALA A 44 6.14 -8.99 12.29
N ARG A 45 6.40 -8.96 13.60
CA ARG A 45 7.61 -8.34 14.17
C ARG A 45 8.90 -9.07 13.77
N ILE A 46 8.86 -10.41 13.75
CA ILE A 46 9.98 -11.23 13.26
C ILE A 46 10.24 -10.92 11.79
N MET A 47 9.19 -10.88 10.96
CA MET A 47 9.32 -10.65 9.53
C MET A 47 9.79 -9.23 9.19
N ALA A 48 9.47 -8.23 10.03
CA ALA A 48 9.87 -6.85 9.85
C ALA A 48 11.37 -6.59 10.06
N MET A 49 12.08 -7.43 10.82
CA MET A 49 13.51 -7.25 11.10
C MET A 49 13.84 -5.85 11.64
N HIS A 50 14.48 -4.98 10.84
CA HIS A 50 14.81 -3.60 11.21
C HIS A 50 13.68 -2.59 10.94
N GLY A 51 12.55 -3.03 10.37
CA GLY A 51 11.38 -2.22 10.09
C GLY A 51 10.27 -2.34 11.14
N VAL A 52 10.57 -2.85 12.35
CA VAL A 52 9.57 -2.99 13.43
C VAL A 52 8.98 -1.63 13.81
N ASP A 53 9.76 -0.56 13.73
CA ASP A 53 9.29 0.80 13.96
C ASP A 53 8.19 1.24 12.99
N ILE A 54 8.22 0.77 11.74
CA ILE A 54 7.15 1.04 10.76
C ILE A 54 5.85 0.32 11.17
N LEU A 55 5.94 -0.89 11.72
CA LEU A 55 4.76 -1.59 12.25
C LEU A 55 4.18 -0.87 13.47
N GLU A 56 5.04 -0.44 14.39
CA GLU A 56 4.63 0.23 15.63
C GLU A 56 4.00 1.60 15.38
N ASN A 57 4.45 2.30 14.34
CA ASN A 57 3.91 3.59 13.91
C ASN A 57 2.82 3.45 12.82
N SER A 58 2.41 2.22 12.48
CA SER A 58 1.39 2.02 11.45
C SER A 58 0.01 2.52 11.88
N ILE A 59 -0.72 3.09 10.94
CA ILE A 59 -2.10 3.55 11.16
C ILE A 59 -3.06 2.43 10.77
N VAL A 60 -3.88 1.99 11.72
CA VAL A 60 -4.89 0.94 11.48
C VAL A 60 -6.27 1.56 11.34
N VAL A 61 -6.96 1.26 10.24
CA VAL A 61 -8.36 1.66 10.01
C VAL A 61 -9.21 0.43 9.70
N ASN A 62 -10.49 0.47 10.03
CA ASN A 62 -11.38 -0.68 9.87
C ASN A 62 -11.98 -0.85 8.47
N ASN A 63 -11.88 0.16 7.60
CA ASN A 63 -12.37 0.07 6.22
C ASN A 63 -11.67 1.09 5.31
N PHE A 64 -11.63 0.78 4.00
CA PHE A 64 -10.90 1.57 3.02
C PHE A 64 -11.46 2.98 2.84
N LYS A 65 -12.77 3.18 3.06
CA LYS A 65 -13.39 4.51 2.94
C LYS A 65 -12.86 5.51 3.96
N LYS A 66 -12.24 5.06 5.06
CA LYS A 66 -11.66 5.94 6.09
C LYS A 66 -10.48 6.78 5.61
N ILE A 67 -9.74 6.29 4.61
CA ILE A 67 -8.61 7.03 4.04
C ILE A 67 -9.00 7.94 2.86
N ARG A 68 -10.29 8.07 2.58
CA ARG A 68 -10.79 8.96 1.53
C ARG A 68 -10.43 10.41 1.88
N GLY A 69 -9.72 11.08 0.99
CA GLY A 69 -9.31 12.48 1.17
C GLY A 69 -8.07 12.67 2.05
N TRP A 70 -7.36 11.60 2.41
CA TRP A 70 -6.04 11.71 3.07
C TRP A 70 -4.91 11.99 2.09
N PHE A 71 -5.16 11.72 0.80
CA PHE A 71 -4.16 11.74 -0.26
C PHE A 71 -4.71 12.51 -1.46
N ASP A 72 -3.82 13.22 -2.13
CA ASP A 72 -4.08 13.85 -3.42
C ASP A 72 -4.20 12.77 -4.52
N PHE A 73 -3.41 11.70 -4.41
CA PHE A 73 -3.39 10.60 -5.38
C PHE A 73 -3.41 9.22 -4.71
N LEU A 74 -4.22 8.32 -5.27
CA LEU A 74 -4.23 6.90 -4.93
C LEU A 74 -3.78 6.09 -6.15
N VAL A 75 -2.69 5.33 -6.00
CA VAL A 75 -2.17 4.43 -7.02
C VAL A 75 -2.52 2.99 -6.63
N ALA A 76 -3.56 2.45 -7.26
CA ALA A 76 -4.04 1.09 -7.01
C ALA A 76 -3.28 0.06 -7.86
N THR A 77 -2.76 -0.99 -7.20
CA THR A 77 -2.04 -2.07 -7.89
C THR A 77 -2.99 -3.21 -8.29
N THR A 78 -2.75 -3.80 -9.46
CA THR A 78 -3.52 -4.94 -9.97
C THR A 78 -2.62 -5.88 -10.76
N ALA A 79 -2.85 -7.19 -10.64
CA ALA A 79 -2.23 -8.20 -11.49
C ALA A 79 -3.00 -8.41 -12.80
N ILE A 80 -4.25 -7.94 -12.88
CA ILE A 80 -5.12 -8.09 -14.04
C ILE A 80 -5.06 -6.82 -14.85
N VAL A 81 -4.50 -6.92 -16.06
CA VAL A 81 -4.68 -5.91 -17.10
C VAL A 81 -6.09 -6.10 -17.64
N ALA A 82 -7.00 -5.17 -17.33
CA ALA A 82 -8.35 -5.24 -17.88
C ALA A 82 -8.27 -5.19 -19.42
N GLY A 83 -8.79 -6.22 -20.10
CA GLY A 83 -8.91 -6.24 -21.56
C GLY A 83 -9.98 -5.31 -22.13
N ASP A 84 -10.45 -4.35 -21.32
CA ASP A 84 -11.65 -3.57 -21.57
C ASP A 84 -11.33 -2.17 -22.11
N ARG A 85 -12.24 -1.71 -22.97
CA ARG A 85 -12.22 -0.42 -23.69
C ARG A 85 -12.43 0.80 -22.79
N ASN A 86 -12.16 0.68 -21.49
CA ASN A 86 -12.29 1.78 -20.53
C ASN A 86 -10.92 2.43 -20.31
N PRO A 87 -10.62 3.57 -20.95
CA PRO A 87 -9.32 4.24 -20.83
C PRO A 87 -9.00 4.66 -19.38
N MET A 88 -10.00 4.79 -18.50
CA MET A 88 -9.79 5.09 -17.08
C MET A 88 -9.24 3.90 -16.26
N ARG A 89 -9.18 2.70 -16.86
CA ARG A 89 -8.64 1.48 -16.24
C ARG A 89 -7.38 0.97 -16.95
N THR A 90 -6.78 1.77 -17.82
CA THR A 90 -5.52 1.42 -18.46
C THR A 90 -4.42 1.45 -17.39
N PRO A 91 -3.80 0.31 -17.04
CA PRO A 91 -2.72 0.29 -16.08
C PRO A 91 -1.50 1.01 -16.65
N VAL A 92 -0.75 1.69 -15.80
CA VAL A 92 0.55 2.27 -16.12
C VAL A 92 1.65 1.44 -15.47
N PHE A 93 2.79 1.32 -16.13
CA PHE A 93 3.96 0.72 -15.50
C PHE A 93 4.57 1.69 -14.48
N PRO A 94 5.27 1.20 -13.44
CA PRO A 94 5.90 2.06 -12.44
C PRO A 94 6.88 3.10 -13.04
N GLU A 95 7.55 2.76 -14.14
CA GLU A 95 8.43 3.68 -14.88
C GLU A 95 7.66 4.82 -15.55
N ASP A 96 6.47 4.54 -16.10
CA ASP A 96 5.59 5.55 -16.69
C ASP A 96 4.89 6.38 -15.62
N LEU A 97 4.66 5.81 -14.44
CA LEU A 97 4.09 6.51 -13.31
C LEU A 97 4.99 7.69 -12.91
N LEU A 98 6.31 7.50 -12.81
CA LEU A 98 7.24 8.58 -12.48
C LEU A 98 7.25 9.71 -13.53
N ASN A 99 7.09 9.37 -14.81
CA ASN A 99 7.06 10.34 -15.90
C ASN A 99 5.72 11.08 -16.01
N SER A 100 4.63 10.48 -15.53
CA SER A 100 3.28 11.05 -15.54
C SER A 100 2.93 11.81 -14.26
N LEU A 101 3.67 11.55 -13.17
CA LEU A 101 3.54 12.20 -11.89
C LEU A 101 4.41 13.48 -11.83
N ASP A 102 3.99 14.55 -12.51
CA ASP A 102 4.45 15.91 -12.18
C ASP A 102 3.66 16.44 -10.97
N VAL A 103 3.67 15.68 -9.87
CA VAL A 103 2.79 15.91 -8.73
C VAL A 103 3.55 16.23 -7.45
N GLU A 104 3.33 17.44 -6.98
CA GLU A 104 3.41 17.77 -5.57
C GLU A 104 2.17 17.20 -4.87
N GLY A 105 2.34 16.61 -3.68
CA GLY A 105 1.21 16.09 -2.89
C GLY A 105 1.51 14.83 -2.10
N ASP A 106 0.48 14.36 -1.41
CA ASP A 106 0.45 13.12 -0.64
C ASP A 106 -0.08 11.98 -1.52
N ILE A 107 0.74 10.94 -1.72
CA ILE A 107 0.47 9.82 -2.63
C ILE A 107 0.41 8.52 -1.84
N ALA A 108 -0.64 7.72 -2.06
CA ALA A 108 -0.73 6.38 -1.48
C ALA A 108 -0.56 5.29 -2.54
N LEU A 109 0.36 4.35 -2.27
CA LEU A 109 0.49 3.11 -3.02
C LEU A 109 -0.39 2.04 -2.37
N VAL A 110 -1.42 1.59 -3.08
CA VAL A 110 -2.46 0.72 -2.54
C VAL A 110 -2.27 -0.72 -3.05
N PHE A 111 -2.09 -1.64 -2.11
CA PHE A 111 -1.96 -3.07 -2.35
C PHE A 111 -3.16 -3.80 -1.79
N GLY A 112 -3.73 -4.69 -2.61
CA GLY A 112 -4.86 -5.52 -2.22
C GLY A 112 -4.45 -6.78 -1.47
N ARG A 113 -5.47 -7.58 -1.19
CA ARG A 113 -5.34 -8.86 -0.48
C ARG A 113 -4.60 -9.88 -1.35
N GLU A 114 -3.84 -10.78 -0.74
CA GLU A 114 -2.93 -11.68 -1.46
C GLU A 114 -3.62 -12.69 -2.38
N ASP A 115 -4.86 -13.07 -2.07
CA ASP A 115 -5.63 -14.08 -2.82
C ASP A 115 -6.60 -13.48 -3.86
N TYR A 116 -7.07 -12.25 -3.69
CA TYR A 116 -8.05 -11.63 -4.61
C TYR A 116 -7.70 -10.21 -5.09
N GLY A 117 -6.61 -9.61 -4.60
CA GLY A 117 -6.25 -8.23 -4.93
C GLY A 117 -7.22 -7.20 -4.36
N LEU A 118 -7.44 -6.12 -5.11
CA LEU A 118 -8.39 -5.06 -4.78
C LEU A 118 -9.75 -5.35 -5.42
N TYR A 119 -10.83 -5.15 -4.66
CA TYR A 119 -12.18 -5.20 -5.21
C TYR A 119 -12.49 -3.94 -6.05
N ASN A 120 -13.27 -4.12 -7.12
CA ASN A 120 -13.74 -3.05 -8.02
C ASN A 120 -14.84 -2.17 -7.41
#